data_AF-A0A8K0TWB0-F1
#
_entry.id   AF-A0A8K0TWB0-F1
#
_cell.length_a   1.000
_cell.length_b   1.000
_cell.length_c   1.000
_cell.angle_alpha   90.00
_cell.angle_beta   90.00
_cell.angle_gamma   90.00
#
_symmetry.space_group_name_H-M   'P 1'
#
loop_
_entity.id
_entity.type
_entity.pdbx_description
1 polymer ?
#
loop_
_entity_poly.entity_id
_entity_poly.type
_entity_poly.pdbx_seq_one_letter_code
_entity_poly.pdbx_strand_id
1 'polypeptide(L)'
;INDGEDLLMTVTMPSIEVGTIGGGTVLPPQGAVLEMLGLKGAHPTTPGENARRLARIIAAAVMAGELSLLSALAAGHLVRAHLVHNRSQANTPNSSRPVTPG
;
A
#
# COMPACT_ATOMS: atom_id res chain seq x y z
N ILE A 1 8.09 8.69 -28.14
CA ILE A 1 7.16 9.35 -27.19
C ILE A 1 8.05 9.96 -26.12
N ASN A 2 7.82 11.23 -25.75
CA ASN A 2 8.60 12.04 -24.80
C ASN A 2 10.14 11.92 -24.90
N ASP A 3 10.71 11.85 -26.11
CA ASP A 3 12.17 11.87 -26.36
C ASP A 3 13.03 10.92 -25.50
N GLY A 4 12.45 9.84 -24.97
CA GLY A 4 13.15 8.88 -24.10
C GLY A 4 13.20 9.24 -22.61
N GLU A 5 12.47 10.28 -22.18
CA GLU A 5 12.39 10.72 -20.78
C GLU A 5 11.33 9.96 -19.97
N ASP A 6 10.47 9.17 -20.63
CA ASP A 6 9.45 8.36 -19.96
C ASP A 6 10.06 7.14 -19.24
N LEU A 7 9.56 6.84 -18.04
CA LEU A 7 9.89 5.63 -17.31
C LEU A 7 8.88 4.51 -17.63
N LEU A 8 9.33 3.48 -18.33
CA LEU A 8 8.57 2.24 -18.50
C LEU A 8 8.82 1.31 -17.31
N MET A 9 7.76 0.91 -16.62
CA MET A 9 7.81 -0.03 -15.50
C MET A 9 6.81 -1.17 -15.70
N THR A 10 7.24 -2.39 -15.42
CA THR A 10 6.41 -3.60 -15.52
C THR A 10 6.60 -4.48 -14.30
N VAL A 11 5.53 -5.11 -13.83
CA VAL A 11 5.59 -6.17 -12.82
C VAL A 11 4.96 -7.43 -13.39
N THR A 12 5.56 -8.59 -13.10
CA THR A 12 5.02 -9.89 -13.47
C THR A 12 4.84 -10.72 -12.21
N MET A 13 3.61 -11.10 -11.91
CA MET A 13 3.24 -11.92 -10.76
C MET A 13 2.45 -13.12 -11.26
N PRO A 14 3.11 -14.25 -11.60
CA PRO A 14 2.47 -15.36 -12.30
C PRO A 14 1.50 -16.17 -11.43
N SER A 15 1.59 -16.03 -10.11
CA SER A 15 0.86 -16.80 -9.12
C SER A 15 0.24 -15.86 -8.08
N ILE A 16 -0.87 -15.22 -8.45
CA ILE A 16 -1.71 -14.46 -7.50
C ILE A 16 -2.93 -15.31 -7.16
N GLU A 17 -2.87 -16.05 -6.06
CA GLU A 17 -4.03 -16.79 -5.53
C GLU A 17 -4.95 -15.84 -4.75
N VAL A 18 -6.05 -15.43 -5.37
CA VAL A 18 -6.98 -14.49 -4.75
C VAL A 18 -8.43 -14.79 -5.12
N GLY A 19 -9.35 -14.47 -4.21
CA GLY A 19 -10.79 -14.63 -4.41
C GLY A 19 -11.58 -13.51 -3.73
N THR A 20 -12.83 -13.32 -4.18
CA THR A 20 -13.78 -12.35 -3.61
C THR A 20 -14.97 -13.02 -2.90
N ILE A 21 -14.93 -14.35 -2.80
CA ILE A 21 -15.93 -15.22 -2.16
C ILE A 21 -15.20 -16.26 -1.33
N GLY A 22 -15.74 -16.56 -0.15
CA GLY A 22 -15.27 -17.66 0.71
C GLY A 22 -14.20 -17.25 1.72
N GLY A 23 -13.93 -18.15 2.67
CA GLY A 23 -12.95 -17.92 3.74
C GLY A 23 -13.21 -16.61 4.48
N GLY A 24 -12.18 -15.78 4.61
CA GLY A 24 -12.26 -14.49 5.31
C GLY A 24 -13.07 -13.40 4.59
N THR A 25 -13.42 -13.55 3.30
CA THR A 25 -14.12 -12.49 2.55
C THR A 25 -15.57 -12.29 2.97
N VAL A 26 -16.13 -13.24 3.73
CA VAL A 26 -17.49 -13.18 4.28
C VAL A 26 -17.58 -12.32 5.54
N LEU A 27 -16.44 -12.05 6.18
CA LEU A 27 -16.38 -11.30 7.42
C LEU A 27 -16.64 -9.80 7.16
N PRO A 28 -17.36 -9.09 8.04
CA PRO A 28 -17.79 -7.72 7.79
C PRO A 28 -16.64 -6.73 7.45
N PRO A 29 -15.48 -6.73 8.16
CA PRO A 29 -14.41 -5.78 7.85
C PRO A 29 -13.80 -5.98 6.46
N GLN A 30 -13.49 -7.23 6.10
CA GLN A 30 -12.91 -7.59 4.80
C GLN A 30 -13.93 -7.38 3.68
N GLY A 31 -15.19 -7.72 3.94
CA GLY A 31 -16.31 -7.48 3.05
C GLY A 31 -16.50 -5.99 2.73
N ALA A 32 -16.36 -5.10 3.72
CA ALA A 32 -16.45 -3.65 3.53
C ALA A 32 -15.33 -3.10 2.63
N VAL A 33 -14.10 -3.64 2.74
CA VAL A 33 -13.00 -3.27 1.84
C VAL A 33 -13.27 -3.75 0.41
N LEU A 34 -13.75 -4.99 0.23
CA LEU A 34 -14.14 -5.49 -1.08
C LEU A 34 -15.31 -4.70 -1.68
N GLU A 35 -16.21 -4.20 -0.85
CA GLU A 35 -17.32 -3.33 -1.25
C GLU A 35 -16.82 -1.96 -1.70
N MET A 36 -15.88 -1.36 -0.96
CA MET A 36 -15.20 -0.12 -1.33
C MET A 36 -14.51 -0.23 -2.68
N LEU A 37 -13.92 -1.39 -2.99
CA LEU A 37 -13.31 -1.67 -4.30
C LEU A 37 -14.33 -2.05 -5.38
N GLY A 38 -15.61 -2.25 -5.04
CA GLY A 38 -16.67 -2.67 -5.95
C GLY A 38 -16.55 -4.14 -6.41
N LEU A 39 -15.96 -5.00 -5.59
CA LEU A 39 -15.60 -6.39 -5.93
C LEU A 39 -16.19 -7.43 -4.97
N LYS A 40 -17.03 -7.03 -4.00
CA LYS A 40 -17.61 -7.94 -3.01
C LYS A 40 -18.45 -9.02 -3.67
N GLY A 41 -18.20 -10.28 -3.30
CA GLY A 41 -18.98 -11.43 -3.75
C GLY A 41 -18.73 -11.82 -5.21
N ALA A 42 -19.68 -12.54 -5.79
CA ALA A 42 -19.65 -12.99 -7.17
C ALA A 42 -19.94 -11.84 -8.13
N HIS A 43 -19.29 -11.86 -9.30
CA HIS A 43 -19.66 -10.92 -10.35
C HIS A 43 -21.05 -11.27 -10.90
N PRO A 44 -21.96 -10.30 -11.10
CA PRO A 44 -23.36 -10.56 -11.45
C PRO A 44 -23.56 -11.37 -12.74
N THR A 45 -22.70 -11.17 -13.74
CA THR A 45 -22.86 -11.73 -15.09
C THR A 45 -21.67 -12.56 -15.58
N THR A 46 -20.54 -12.53 -14.87
CA THR A 46 -19.26 -13.05 -15.41
C THR A 46 -18.44 -13.69 -14.30
N PRO A 47 -18.69 -14.97 -13.99
CA PRO A 47 -17.98 -15.69 -12.93
C PRO A 47 -16.46 -15.50 -12.99
N GLY A 48 -15.85 -15.25 -11.83
CA GLY A 48 -14.41 -15.00 -11.69
C GLY A 48 -13.94 -13.58 -12.00
N GLU A 49 -14.77 -12.70 -12.57
CA GLU A 49 -14.31 -11.37 -12.98
C GLU A 49 -13.90 -10.48 -11.81
N ASN A 50 -14.63 -10.52 -10.68
CA ASN A 50 -14.26 -9.78 -9.48
C ASN A 50 -12.88 -10.20 -8.95
N ALA A 51 -12.58 -11.51 -8.93
CA ALA A 51 -11.27 -12.02 -8.53
C ALA A 51 -10.15 -11.61 -9.49
N ARG A 52 -10.40 -11.65 -10.81
CA ARG A 52 -9.46 -11.14 -11.84
C ARG A 52 -9.19 -9.64 -11.70
N ARG A 53 -10.21 -8.85 -11.38
CA ARG A 53 -10.05 -7.41 -11.09
C ARG A 53 -9.26 -7.18 -9.82
N LEU A 54 -9.52 -7.94 -8.75
CA LEU A 54 -8.75 -7.85 -7.51
C LEU A 54 -7.27 -8.20 -7.73
N ALA A 55 -6.97 -9.26 -8.51
CA ALA A 55 -5.60 -9.62 -8.87
C ALA A 55 -4.87 -8.48 -9.62
N ARG A 56 -5.55 -7.80 -10.55
CA ARG A 56 -5.00 -6.62 -11.25
C ARG A 56 -4.76 -5.44 -10.31
N ILE A 57 -5.67 -5.19 -9.37
CA ILE A 57 -5.49 -4.13 -8.36
C ILE A 57 -4.29 -4.44 -7.47
N ILE A 58 -4.12 -5.70 -7.05
CA ILE A 58 -2.95 -6.14 -6.27
C ILE A 58 -1.66 -5.90 -7.06
N ALA A 59 -1.58 -6.34 -8.32
CA ALA A 59 -0.40 -6.12 -9.15
C ALA A 59 -0.11 -4.63 -9.38
N ALA A 60 -1.15 -3.80 -9.58
CA ALA A 60 -1.00 -2.35 -9.71
C ALA A 60 -0.52 -1.68 -8.41
N ALA A 61 -1.03 -2.13 -7.25
CA ALA A 61 -0.59 -1.64 -5.95
C ALA A 61 0.87 -2.03 -5.68
N VAL A 62 1.29 -3.24 -6.04
CA VAL A 62 2.69 -3.68 -6.01
C VAL A 62 3.54 -2.78 -6.90
N MET A 63 3.16 -2.57 -8.16
CA MET A 63 3.89 -1.67 -9.08
C MET A 63 4.05 -0.26 -8.50
N ALA A 64 2.98 0.31 -7.93
CA ALA A 64 3.03 1.63 -7.31
C ALA A 64 3.97 1.66 -6.08
N GLY A 65 3.97 0.61 -5.27
CA GLY A 65 4.88 0.46 -4.13
C GLY A 65 6.34 0.37 -4.57
N GLU A 66 6.63 -0.48 -5.56
CA GLU A 66 7.98 -0.65 -6.13
C GLU A 66 8.48 0.67 -6.74
N LEU A 67 7.64 1.38 -7.50
CA LEU A 67 7.99 2.68 -8.08
C LEU A 67 8.37 3.69 -7.00
N SER A 68 7.55 3.79 -5.95
CA SER A 68 7.78 4.69 -4.82
C SER A 68 9.06 4.35 -4.07
N LEU A 69 9.28 3.06 -3.77
CA LEU A 69 10.46 2.58 -3.04
C LEU A 69 11.74 2.79 -3.84
N LEU A 70 11.76 2.41 -5.12
CA LEU A 70 12.91 2.61 -6.00
C LEU A 70 13.24 4.10 -6.17
N SER A 71 12.22 4.95 -6.31
CA SER A 71 12.39 6.41 -6.38
C SER A 71 12.99 6.96 -5.08
N ALA A 72 12.52 6.50 -3.92
CA ALA A 72 13.06 6.93 -2.62
C ALA A 72 14.50 6.46 -2.40
N LEU A 73 14.86 5.27 -2.91
CA LEU A 73 16.24 4.78 -2.90
C LEU A 73 17.13 5.61 -3.82
N ALA A 74 16.71 5.84 -5.06
CA ALA A 74 17.45 6.62 -6.05
C ALA A 74 17.70 8.07 -5.59
N ALA A 75 16.73 8.67 -4.90
CA ALA A 75 16.83 10.03 -4.36
C ALA A 75 17.46 10.11 -2.95
N GLY A 76 17.80 8.97 -2.31
CA GLY A 76 18.33 8.96 -0.94
C GLY A 76 17.32 9.37 0.15
N HIS A 77 16.01 9.30 -0.13
CA HIS A 77 14.94 9.72 0.77
C HIS A 77 14.47 8.63 1.75
N LEU A 78 14.87 7.38 1.56
CA LEU A 78 14.31 6.24 2.29
C LEU A 78 14.42 6.38 3.82
N VAL A 79 15.60 6.71 4.34
CA VAL A 79 15.84 6.83 5.80
C VAL A 79 15.06 8.01 6.39
N ARG A 80 15.03 9.14 5.68
CA ARG A 80 14.28 10.32 6.11
C ARG A 80 12.78 10.00 6.23
N ALA A 81 12.21 9.32 5.24
CA ALA A 81 10.80 8.91 5.27
C ALA A 81 10.51 7.98 6.47
N HIS A 82 11.41 7.05 6.79
CA HIS A 82 11.29 6.17 7.96
C HIS A 82 11.30 6.94 9.28
N LEU A 83 12.21 7.91 9.45
CA LEU A 83 12.30 8.71 10.66
C LEU A 83 11.05 9.57 10.88
N VAL A 84 10.43 10.06 9.81
CA VAL A 84 9.23 10.91 9.89
C VAL A 84 7.96 10.09 10.10
N HIS A 85 7.78 8.98 9.39
CA HIS A 85 6.49 8.29 9.30
C HIS A 85 6.44 6.93 10.02
N ASN A 86 7.58 6.27 10.26
CA ASN A 86 7.63 4.91 10.80
C ASN A 86 8.41 4.82 12.13
N ARG A 87 8.81 5.95 12.71
CA ARG A 87 9.40 6.04 14.04
C ARG A 87 8.61 7.06 14.85
N SER A 88 8.29 6.72 16.09
CA SER A 88 7.71 7.70 17.01
C SER A 88 8.69 8.87 17.15
N GLN A 89 8.20 10.10 16.99
CA GLN A 89 8.93 11.24 17.53
C GLN A 89 8.98 11.02 19.04
N ALA A 90 10.17 10.84 19.60
CA ALA A 90 10.30 10.83 21.04
C ALA A 90 9.78 12.19 21.52
N ASN A 91 8.60 12.21 22.16
CA ASN A 91 8.22 13.30 23.05
C ASN A 91 9.18 13.22 24.24
N THR A 92 10.44 13.58 24.06
CA THR A 92 11.34 13.82 25.17
C THR A 92 10.77 15.05 25.87
N PRO A 93 10.22 14.93 27.09
CA PRO A 93 9.79 16.11 27.83
C PRO A 93 11.02 17.01 27.95
N ASN A 94 10.85 18.33 27.72
CA ASN A 94 11.92 19.28 28.01
C ASN A 94 12.47 18.98 29.41
N SER A 95 13.80 18.86 29.53
CA SER A 95 14.46 18.72 30.82
C SER A 95 14.01 19.88 31.70
N SER A 96 13.09 19.60 32.63
CA SER A 96 12.71 20.54 33.67
C SER A 96 13.92 20.67 34.59
N ARG A 97 14.85 21.56 34.23
CA ARG A 97 15.88 22.00 35.18
C ARG A 97 15.14 22.57 36.38
N PRO A 98 15.34 22.05 37.60
CA PRO A 98 14.75 22.64 38.78
C PRO A 98 15.27 24.09 38.90
N VAL A 99 14.38 25.05 39.06
CA VAL A 99 14.78 26.42 39.42
C VAL A 99 15.31 26.36 40.85
N THR A 100 16.62 26.51 41.02
CA THR A 100 17.25 26.70 42.34
C THR A 100 16.83 28.06 42.89
N PRO A 101 16.18 28.14 44.06
CA PRO A 101 15.94 29.42 44.74
C PRO A 101 17.27 30.00 45.22
N GLY A 102 17.49 31.29 44.93
CA GLY A 102 18.49 32.12 45.59
C GLY A 102 17.92 32.77 46.85
#